data_AF-A0AAV5XIT5-F1
#
_entry.id   AF-A0AAV5XIT5-F1
#
_cell.length_a   1.000
_cell.length_b   1.000
_cell.length_c   1.000
_cell.angle_alpha   90.00
_cell.angle_beta   90.00
_cell.angle_gamma   90.00
#
_symmetry.space_group_name_H-M   'P 1'
#
loop_
_entity.id
_entity.type
_entity.pdbx_description
1 polymer ?
#
loop_
_entity_poly.entity_id
_entity_poly.type
_entity_poly.pdbx_seq_one_letter_code
_entity_poly.pdbx_strand_id
1 'polypeptide(L)'
;MGRALALLALVLLWTASAPAAEWGSIEPGVTSTEQVRSRYGAPAKETHTKVEGYDTVQWIYEGSKAPTGLVRMTVDFGLLTSSGYKPSTVRLLKLEPKPLIFGRNTVLQGWGLPDAVGKQDGVETFFYKDGLFVLFDQEGTSATIMVFAIPQPDAPTQGTGPAAPPKR
;
A
#
# COMPACT_ATOMS: atom_id res chain seq x y z
N MET A 1 8.83 -59.34 11.10
CA MET A 1 7.74 -58.64 10.38
C MET A 1 7.24 -57.53 11.29
N GLY A 2 7.60 -56.29 10.97
CA GLY A 2 7.40 -55.12 11.83
C GLY A 2 5.94 -54.66 11.84
N ARG A 3 5.46 -54.29 13.03
CA ARG A 3 4.26 -53.47 13.19
C ARG A 3 4.72 -52.13 13.75
N ALA A 4 4.83 -51.18 12.84
CA ALA A 4 5.05 -49.78 13.12
C ALA A 4 3.72 -49.10 13.50
N LEU A 5 3.88 -47.95 14.16
CA LEU A 5 2.97 -46.79 14.23
C LEU A 5 1.82 -46.84 15.23
N ALA A 6 1.90 -45.97 16.23
CA ALA A 6 1.02 -44.80 16.31
C ALA A 6 1.51 -43.83 17.42
N LEU A 7 2.44 -42.94 17.09
CA LEU A 7 2.62 -41.69 17.83
C LEU A 7 1.87 -40.61 17.04
N LEU A 8 0.65 -40.32 17.49
CA LEU A 8 -0.18 -39.26 16.95
C LEU A 8 0.35 -37.92 17.51
N ALA A 9 1.29 -37.30 16.80
CA ALA A 9 1.71 -35.93 17.09
C ALA A 9 0.63 -34.97 16.60
N LEU A 10 -0.12 -34.40 17.53
CA LEU A 10 -1.14 -33.39 17.32
C LEU A 10 -0.47 -32.09 16.86
N VAL A 11 -0.44 -31.84 15.55
CA VAL A 11 -0.01 -30.57 14.97
C VAL A 11 -1.11 -29.54 15.27
N LEU A 12 -0.84 -28.65 16.21
CA LEU A 12 -1.62 -27.43 16.42
C LEU A 12 -1.52 -26.58 15.16
N LEU A 13 -2.61 -26.55 14.39
CA LEU A 13 -2.82 -25.62 13.29
C LEU A 13 -2.92 -24.20 13.88
N TRP A 14 -1.80 -23.49 13.95
CA TRP A 14 -1.82 -22.04 13.99
C TRP A 14 -2.40 -21.54 12.67
N THR A 15 -3.70 -21.24 12.68
CA THR A 15 -4.31 -20.40 11.66
C THR A 15 -3.89 -18.96 11.92
N ALA A 16 -2.67 -18.61 11.54
CA ALA A 16 -2.35 -17.22 11.26
C ALA A 16 -3.21 -16.84 10.05
N SER A 17 -4.30 -16.11 10.29
CA SER A 17 -4.98 -15.39 9.22
C SER A 17 -3.94 -14.42 8.69
N ALA A 18 -3.32 -14.74 7.55
CA ALA A 18 -2.42 -13.82 6.88
C ALA A 18 -3.30 -12.75 6.23
N PRO A 19 -3.41 -11.52 6.78
CA PRO A 19 -3.97 -10.43 5.99
C PRO A 19 -3.09 -10.31 4.75
N ALA A 20 -3.72 -10.24 3.58
CA ALA A 20 -3.01 -10.15 2.32
C ALA A 20 -2.45 -8.73 2.03
N ALA A 21 -1.97 -8.07 3.09
CA ALA A 21 -1.14 -6.88 3.11
C ALA A 21 0.38 -7.20 3.22
N GLU A 22 0.79 -8.45 3.00
CA GLU A 22 2.15 -8.91 3.29
C GLU A 22 3.12 -8.78 2.10
N TRP A 23 2.97 -7.76 1.27
CA TRP A 23 3.82 -7.59 0.08
C TRP A 23 5.07 -6.73 0.30
N GLY A 24 5.32 -6.30 1.54
CA GLY A 24 6.59 -5.66 1.91
C GLY A 24 6.78 -5.38 3.40
N SER A 25 5.83 -5.78 4.26
CA SER A 25 5.84 -5.48 5.70
C SER A 25 5.96 -3.98 6.04
N ILE A 26 5.89 -3.08 5.06
CA ILE A 26 5.87 -1.63 5.26
C ILE A 26 4.40 -1.22 5.36
N GLU A 27 4.03 -0.81 6.56
CA GLU A 27 2.74 -0.25 6.90
C GLU A 27 2.89 1.26 7.16
N PRO A 28 2.32 2.13 6.31
CA PRO A 28 2.25 3.56 6.57
C PRO A 28 1.63 3.88 7.94
N GLY A 29 2.18 4.86 8.65
CA GLY A 29 1.76 5.20 10.02
C GLY A 29 2.44 4.38 11.12
N VAL A 30 2.99 3.21 10.79
CA VAL A 30 3.60 2.29 11.76
C VAL A 30 5.10 2.11 11.50
N THR A 31 5.48 1.86 10.25
CA THR A 31 6.85 1.46 9.91
C THR A 31 7.81 2.64 10.00
N SER A 32 9.00 2.41 10.59
CA SER A 32 10.06 3.41 10.71
C SER A 32 11.10 3.35 9.59
N THR A 33 11.86 4.43 9.39
CA THR A 33 13.05 4.48 8.53
C THR A 33 14.03 3.35 8.84
N GLU A 34 14.29 3.06 10.11
CA GLU A 34 15.19 2.00 10.57
C GLU A 34 14.70 0.61 10.14
N GLN A 35 13.40 0.35 10.27
CA GLN A 35 12.80 -0.93 9.83
C GLN A 35 12.89 -1.08 8.31
N VAL A 36 12.62 -0.02 7.54
CA VAL A 36 12.78 -0.04 6.07
C VAL A 36 14.24 -0.31 5.71
N ARG A 37 15.20 0.37 6.35
CA ARG A 37 16.64 0.18 6.11
C ARG A 37 17.07 -1.24 6.46
N SER A 38 16.59 -1.80 7.57
CA SER A 38 16.92 -3.16 8.00
C SER A 38 16.45 -4.21 6.99
N ARG A 39 15.33 -3.98 6.29
CA ARG A 39 14.75 -4.94 5.34
C ARG A 39 15.33 -4.81 3.94
N TYR A 40 15.49 -3.58 3.46
CA TYR A 40 15.81 -3.31 2.06
C TYR A 40 17.22 -2.73 1.84
N GLY A 41 17.95 -2.47 2.93
CA GLY A 41 19.25 -1.80 2.86
C GLY A 41 19.14 -0.33 2.44
N ALA A 42 20.27 0.20 1.96
CA ALA A 42 20.36 1.56 1.43
C ALA A 42 19.53 1.71 0.12
N PRO A 43 18.92 2.89 -0.12
CA PRO A 43 18.13 3.11 -1.31
C PRO A 43 19.06 3.39 -2.50
N ALA A 44 18.51 3.37 -3.72
CA ALA A 44 19.24 3.88 -4.88
C ALA A 44 19.37 5.41 -4.83
N LYS A 45 18.33 6.10 -4.33
CA LYS A 45 18.31 7.55 -4.19
C LYS A 45 17.58 7.96 -2.90
N GLU A 46 18.10 9.01 -2.27
CA GLU A 46 17.48 9.68 -1.13
C GLU A 46 17.29 11.16 -1.50
N THR A 47 16.10 11.70 -1.23
CA THR A 47 15.78 13.12 -1.47
C THR A 47 15.12 13.72 -0.24
N HIS A 48 15.56 14.91 0.15
CA HIS A 48 14.97 15.68 1.25
C HIS A 48 14.11 16.79 0.66
N THR A 49 12.89 16.95 1.14
CA THR A 49 11.97 17.98 0.67
C THR A 49 11.08 18.49 1.79
N LYS A 50 10.47 19.66 1.63
CA LYS A 50 9.45 20.17 2.55
C LYS A 50 8.06 19.88 2.02
N VAL A 51 7.23 19.23 2.82
CA VAL A 51 5.80 19.06 2.55
C VAL A 51 5.02 19.65 3.71
N GLU A 52 4.11 20.56 3.41
CA GLU A 52 3.28 21.24 4.42
C GLU A 52 4.10 21.92 5.53
N GLY A 53 5.31 22.40 5.18
CA GLY A 53 6.24 23.05 6.10
C GLY A 53 7.16 22.09 6.87
N TYR A 54 6.92 20.78 6.84
CA TYR A 54 7.73 19.77 7.54
C TYR A 54 8.80 19.17 6.64
N ASP A 55 9.98 18.90 7.20
CA ASP A 55 11.08 18.24 6.50
C ASP A 55 10.83 16.75 6.35
N THR A 56 10.66 16.30 5.12
CA THR A 56 10.35 14.92 4.73
C THR A 56 11.49 14.31 3.94
N VAL A 57 11.60 12.99 4.01
CA VAL A 57 12.63 12.22 3.29
C VAL A 57 11.93 11.24 2.37
N GLN A 58 12.41 11.13 1.13
CA GLN A 58 11.96 10.15 0.16
C GLN A 58 13.10 9.20 -0.19
N TRP A 59 12.85 7.91 -0.09
CA TRP A 59 13.75 6.84 -0.53
C TRP A 59 13.20 6.17 -1.78
N ILE A 60 14.05 6.01 -2.78
CA ILE A 60 13.72 5.33 -4.04
C ILE A 60 14.60 4.09 -4.17
N TYR A 61 13.96 2.94 -4.34
CA TYR A 61 14.56 1.65 -4.61
C TYR A 61 14.22 1.26 -6.06
N GLU A 62 15.24 1.27 -6.92
CA GLU A 62 15.10 0.96 -8.34
C GLU A 62 16.36 0.24 -8.87
N GLY A 63 16.29 -0.30 -10.09
CA GLY A 63 17.41 -1.03 -10.69
C GLY A 63 17.83 -2.22 -9.82
N SER A 64 19.12 -2.34 -9.51
CA SER A 64 19.65 -3.42 -8.66
C SER A 64 19.25 -3.31 -7.18
N LYS A 65 18.63 -2.20 -6.77
CA LYS A 65 18.09 -2.00 -5.43
C LYS A 65 16.58 -2.20 -5.36
N ALA A 66 15.90 -2.39 -6.49
CA ALA A 66 14.47 -2.68 -6.50
C ALA A 66 14.20 -4.04 -5.82
N PRO A 67 13.18 -4.15 -4.94
CA PRO A 67 12.72 -5.44 -4.46
C PRO A 67 12.27 -6.34 -5.63
N THR A 68 12.39 -7.66 -5.44
CA THR A 68 11.95 -8.64 -6.45
C THR A 68 10.48 -8.42 -6.80
N GLY A 69 10.16 -8.44 -8.10
CA GLY A 69 8.81 -8.19 -8.61
C GLY A 69 8.48 -6.71 -8.82
N LEU A 70 9.32 -5.77 -8.37
CA LEU A 70 9.11 -4.34 -8.58
C LEU A 70 10.04 -3.78 -9.65
N VAL A 71 9.54 -2.79 -10.38
CA VAL A 71 10.35 -1.87 -11.18
C VAL A 71 10.90 -0.79 -10.27
N ARG A 72 10.05 -0.24 -9.41
CA ARG A 72 10.40 0.79 -8.43
C ARG A 72 9.57 0.66 -7.16
N MET A 73 10.20 0.93 -6.02
CA MET A 73 9.53 1.19 -4.75
C MET A 73 9.96 2.55 -4.23
N THR A 74 9.00 3.39 -3.89
CA THR A 74 9.23 4.71 -3.29
C THR A 74 8.62 4.74 -1.91
N VAL A 75 9.41 5.14 -0.92
CA VAL A 75 8.98 5.27 0.48
C VAL A 75 9.17 6.71 0.92
N ASP A 76 8.08 7.36 1.31
CA ASP A 76 8.11 8.70 1.88
C ASP A 76 7.99 8.61 3.40
N PHE A 77 8.85 9.37 4.09
CA PHE A 77 8.86 9.50 5.54
C PHE A 77 8.49 10.92 5.96
N GLY A 78 8.00 11.04 7.19
CA GLY A 78 7.57 12.30 7.75
C GLY A 78 6.06 12.38 7.80
N LEU A 79 5.50 11.95 8.93
CA LEU A 79 4.06 11.87 9.14
C LEU A 79 3.61 12.88 10.19
N LEU A 80 2.72 13.78 9.82
CA LEU A 80 2.02 14.63 10.77
C LEU A 80 0.82 13.87 11.37
N THR A 81 0.72 13.87 12.69
CA THR A 81 -0.39 13.25 13.44
C THR A 81 -0.99 14.25 14.42
N SER A 82 -2.13 13.92 15.03
CA SER A 82 -2.70 14.70 16.13
C SER A 82 -1.75 14.82 17.34
N SER A 83 -0.83 13.86 17.51
CA SER A 83 0.21 13.87 18.54
C SER A 83 1.47 14.68 18.18
N GLY A 84 1.50 15.26 16.97
CA GLY A 84 2.65 15.99 16.44
C GLY A 84 3.32 15.29 15.26
N TYR A 85 4.44 15.86 14.81
CA TYR A 85 5.19 15.42 13.66
C TYR A 85 6.14 14.26 13.98
N LYS A 86 6.12 13.21 13.15
CA LYS A 86 6.96 12.01 13.27
C LYS A 86 7.87 11.88 12.04
N PRO A 87 9.12 12.38 12.09
CA PRO A 87 10.02 12.44 10.93
C PRO A 87 10.42 11.07 10.39
N SER A 88 10.55 10.08 11.27
CA SER A 88 11.04 8.74 10.91
C SER A 88 9.95 7.75 10.53
N THR A 89 8.68 8.15 10.50
CA THR A 89 7.55 7.26 10.20
C THR A 89 7.17 7.33 8.73
N VAL A 90 6.94 6.17 8.10
CA VAL A 90 6.43 6.08 6.73
C VAL A 90 5.08 6.75 6.65
N ARG A 91 4.92 7.71 5.73
CA ARG A 91 3.63 8.35 5.44
C ARG A 91 2.95 7.75 4.21
N LEU A 92 3.75 7.33 3.23
CA LEU A 92 3.29 6.87 1.93
C LEU A 92 4.29 5.87 1.36
N LEU A 93 3.76 4.80 0.78
CA LEU A 93 4.52 3.78 0.04
C LEU A 93 3.92 3.69 -1.35
N LYS A 94 4.73 3.85 -2.39
CA LYS A 94 4.34 3.64 -3.78
C LYS A 94 5.11 2.45 -4.35
N LEU A 95 4.39 1.50 -4.92
CA LEU A 95 4.93 0.36 -5.65
C LEU A 95 4.61 0.53 -7.13
N GLU A 96 5.63 0.33 -7.96
CA GLU A 96 5.51 0.20 -9.41
C GLU A 96 5.90 -1.25 -9.76
N PRO A 97 4.94 -2.19 -9.76
CA PRO A 97 5.25 -3.60 -9.98
C PRO A 97 5.54 -3.90 -11.45
N LYS A 98 6.27 -5.00 -11.68
CA LYS A 98 6.35 -5.58 -13.03
C LYS A 98 4.98 -6.16 -13.43
N PRO A 99 4.66 -6.25 -14.74
CA PRO A 99 3.43 -6.86 -15.21
C PRO A 99 3.19 -8.23 -14.58
N LEU A 100 1.91 -8.57 -14.34
CA LEU A 100 1.44 -9.83 -13.78
C LEU A 100 1.83 -10.14 -12.31
N ILE A 101 2.65 -9.31 -11.64
CA ILE A 101 2.94 -9.49 -10.21
C ILE A 101 1.69 -9.22 -9.36
N PHE A 102 0.98 -8.13 -9.68
CA PHE A 102 -0.31 -7.80 -9.09
C PHE A 102 -1.36 -7.74 -10.18
N GLY A 103 -1.87 -8.90 -10.57
CA GLY A 103 -3.06 -8.97 -11.44
C GLY A 103 -4.31 -8.50 -10.70
N ARG A 104 -5.35 -8.11 -11.45
CA ARG A 104 -6.65 -7.69 -10.88
C ARG A 104 -7.19 -8.67 -9.84
N ASN A 105 -7.19 -9.97 -10.17
CA ASN A 105 -7.67 -11.00 -9.25
C ASN A 105 -6.79 -11.11 -8.00
N THR A 106 -5.47 -10.95 -8.14
CA THR A 106 -4.55 -10.93 -6.99
C THR A 106 -4.86 -9.75 -6.07
N VAL A 107 -5.14 -8.58 -6.64
CA VAL A 107 -5.55 -7.40 -5.86
C VAL A 107 -6.88 -7.66 -5.13
N LEU A 108 -7.88 -8.20 -5.81
CA LEU A 108 -9.18 -8.50 -5.19
C LEU A 108 -9.09 -9.60 -4.12
N GLN A 109 -8.26 -10.61 -4.32
CA GLN A 109 -8.01 -11.64 -3.32
C GLN A 109 -7.22 -11.09 -2.13
N GLY A 110 -6.36 -10.11 -2.37
CA GLY A 110 -5.49 -9.55 -1.34
C GLY A 110 -6.16 -8.52 -0.44
N TRP A 111 -6.98 -7.66 -1.05
CA TRP A 111 -7.57 -6.50 -0.37
C TRP A 111 -9.11 -6.50 -0.38
N GLY A 112 -9.73 -7.53 -0.96
CA GLY A 112 -11.18 -7.63 -1.07
C GLY A 112 -11.73 -6.79 -2.22
N LEU A 113 -13.03 -6.49 -2.14
CA LEU A 113 -13.68 -5.59 -3.10
C LEU A 113 -13.28 -4.14 -2.78
N PRO A 114 -13.00 -3.32 -3.80
CA PRO A 114 -12.72 -1.90 -3.57
C PRO A 114 -13.96 -1.16 -3.10
N ASP A 115 -13.76 -0.14 -2.26
CA ASP A 115 -14.81 0.80 -1.84
C ASP A 115 -15.35 1.62 -3.01
N ALA A 116 -14.47 1.94 -3.98
CA ALA A 116 -14.86 2.61 -5.20
C ALA A 116 -13.99 2.17 -6.40
N VAL A 117 -14.60 2.17 -7.58
CA VAL A 117 -13.93 1.97 -8.86
C VAL A 117 -14.05 3.26 -9.67
N GLY A 118 -12.93 3.72 -10.22
CA GLY A 118 -12.85 4.93 -11.02
C GLY A 118 -12.13 4.71 -12.35
N LYS A 119 -11.94 5.82 -13.06
CA LYS A 119 -11.03 5.88 -14.21
C LYS A 119 -10.16 7.13 -14.12
N GLN A 120 -8.86 6.97 -14.37
CA GLN A 120 -7.91 8.06 -14.50
C GLN A 120 -7.23 7.95 -15.87
N ASP A 121 -7.37 8.98 -16.70
CA ASP A 121 -6.81 9.01 -18.06
C ASP A 121 -7.17 7.77 -18.90
N GLY A 122 -8.41 7.28 -18.74
CA GLY A 122 -8.95 6.10 -19.43
C GLY A 122 -8.64 4.75 -18.77
N VAL A 123 -7.72 4.73 -17.80
CA VAL A 123 -7.28 3.53 -17.07
C VAL A 123 -8.15 3.31 -15.84
N GLU A 124 -8.50 2.07 -15.55
CA GLU A 124 -9.29 1.73 -14.37
C GLU A 124 -8.50 1.90 -13.07
N THR A 125 -9.17 2.38 -12.03
CA THR A 125 -8.61 2.55 -10.69
C THR A 125 -9.46 1.88 -9.63
N PHE A 126 -8.82 1.27 -8.62
CA PHE A 126 -9.48 0.81 -7.40
C PHE A 126 -9.07 1.69 -6.23
N PHE A 127 -10.06 2.03 -5.40
CA PHE A 127 -9.87 2.79 -4.17
C PHE A 127 -10.35 1.97 -2.97
N TYR A 128 -9.52 1.91 -1.95
CA TYR A 128 -9.79 1.29 -0.66
C TYR A 128 -9.58 2.33 0.44
N LYS A 129 -10.59 2.56 1.28
CA LYS A 129 -10.58 3.55 2.37
C LYS A 129 -9.49 3.30 3.39
N ASP A 130 -9.10 2.04 3.56
CA ASP A 130 -7.98 1.62 4.41
C ASP A 130 -6.60 2.08 3.89
N GLY A 131 -6.57 2.86 2.80
CA GLY A 131 -5.38 3.58 2.36
C GLY A 131 -4.69 2.97 1.15
N LEU A 132 -5.36 2.09 0.39
CA LEU A 132 -4.83 1.56 -0.87
C LEU A 132 -5.51 2.22 -2.08
N PHE A 133 -4.71 2.70 -3.02
CA PHE A 133 -5.12 3.11 -4.34
C PHE A 133 -4.35 2.30 -5.39
N VAL A 134 -5.05 1.72 -6.36
CA VAL A 134 -4.46 0.91 -7.43
C VAL A 134 -4.84 1.50 -8.79
N LEU A 135 -3.83 1.72 -9.64
CA LEU A 135 -4.00 2.04 -11.04
C LEU A 135 -3.63 0.80 -11.87
N PHE A 136 -4.48 0.38 -12.79
CA PHE A 136 -4.22 -0.75 -13.66
C PHE A 136 -3.46 -0.33 -14.94
N ASP A 137 -3.24 -1.27 -15.85
CA ASP A 137 -2.88 -0.99 -17.24
C ASP A 137 -4.14 -0.66 -18.07
N GLN A 138 -3.95 -0.32 -19.34
CA GLN A 138 -5.04 0.06 -20.25
C GLN A 138 -6.06 -1.08 -20.44
N GLU A 139 -5.59 -2.32 -20.30
CA GLU A 139 -6.38 -3.54 -20.41
C GLU A 139 -7.13 -3.88 -19.10
N GLY A 140 -6.81 -3.20 -17.98
CA GLY A 140 -7.41 -3.46 -16.67
C GLY A 140 -6.98 -4.79 -16.04
N THR A 141 -5.82 -5.31 -16.42
CA THR A 141 -5.35 -6.66 -16.07
C THR A 141 -4.27 -6.67 -15.00
N SER A 142 -3.30 -5.76 -15.07
CA SER A 142 -2.18 -5.68 -14.12
C SER A 142 -2.12 -4.31 -13.46
N ALA A 143 -1.85 -4.26 -12.15
CA ALA A 143 -1.53 -3.02 -11.49
C ALA A 143 -0.23 -2.44 -12.07
N THR A 144 -0.23 -1.15 -12.39
CA THR A 144 0.96 -0.39 -12.81
C THR A 144 1.47 0.49 -11.68
N ILE A 145 0.57 0.94 -10.80
CA ILE A 145 0.88 1.70 -9.58
C ILE A 145 0.00 1.20 -8.45
N MET A 146 0.60 0.98 -7.29
CA MET A 146 -0.11 0.80 -6.02
C MET A 146 0.41 1.83 -5.02
N VAL A 147 -0.48 2.63 -4.45
CA VAL A 147 -0.16 3.63 -3.43
C VAL A 147 -0.81 3.20 -2.12
N PHE A 148 0.01 3.03 -1.09
CA PHE A 148 -0.40 2.76 0.28
C PHE A 148 -0.15 4.03 1.10
N ALA A 149 -1.19 4.52 1.76
CA ALA A 149 -1.15 5.63 2.69
C ALA A 149 -1.84 5.21 4.00
N ILE A 150 -1.82 6.09 4.99
CA ILE A 150 -2.68 5.91 6.17
C ILE A 150 -4.16 5.88 5.75
N PRO A 151 -5.03 5.17 6.50
CA PRO A 151 -6.47 5.17 6.24
C PRO A 151 -6.99 6.59 6.06
N GLN A 152 -7.73 6.79 4.99
CA GLN A 152 -8.31 8.10 4.72
C GLN A 152 -9.54 8.25 5.62
N PRO A 153 -9.71 9.40 6.31
CA PRO A 153 -10.97 9.66 6.98
C PRO A 153 -12.10 9.57 5.95
N ASP A 154 -13.27 9.09 6.37
CA ASP A 154 -14.46 9.17 5.53
C ASP A 154 -14.59 10.61 5.05
N ALA A 155 -14.70 10.79 3.72
CA ALA A 155 -15.02 12.08 3.17
C ALA A 155 -16.28 12.57 3.92
N PRO A 156 -16.29 13.80 4.47
CA PRO A 156 -17.53 14.34 5.00
C PRO A 156 -18.55 14.19 3.87
N THR A 157 -19.63 13.42 4.13
CA THR A 157 -20.77 13.34 3.22
C THR A 157 -21.03 14.76 2.78
N GLN A 158 -20.82 15.05 1.49
CA GLN A 158 -21.30 16.30 0.92
C GLN A 158 -22.79 16.26 1.19
N GLY A 159 -23.22 16.96 2.24
CA GLY A 159 -24.62 17.15 2.52
C GLY A 159 -25.21 17.65 1.22
N THR A 160 -26.27 16.99 0.75
CA THR A 160 -27.16 17.52 -0.27
C THR A 160 -27.52 18.95 0.13
N GLY A 161 -26.76 19.91 -0.38
CA GLY A 161 -27.06 21.33 -0.25
C GLY A 161 -28.40 21.57 -0.93
N PRO A 162 -29.22 22.51 -0.43
CA PRO A 162 -30.54 22.77 -1.00
C PRO A 162 -30.41 23.06 -2.50
N ALA A 163 -31.26 22.40 -3.31
CA ALA A 163 -31.36 22.65 -4.74
C ALA A 163 -31.50 24.15 -5.01
N ALA A 164 -30.63 24.70 -5.87
CA ALA A 164 -30.71 26.08 -6.28
C ALA A 164 -32.10 26.36 -6.90
N PRO A 165 -32.77 27.46 -6.54
CA PRO A 165 -34.09 27.77 -7.09
C PRO A 165 -34.00 28.06 -8.60
N PRO A 166 -35.02 27.68 -9.38
CA PRO A 166 -35.02 27.88 -10.82
C PRO A 166 -34.98 29.38 -11.14
N LYS A 167 -34.05 29.76 -12.01
CA LYS A 167 -33.98 31.13 -12.57
C LYS A 167 -35.25 31.38 -13.38
N ARG A 168 -35.89 32.52 -13.13
CA ARG A 168 -37.06 33.03 -13.85
C ARG A 168 -36.62 34.01 -14.93
#